data_AF-T1ASL7-F1
#
_entry.id   AF-T1ASL7-F1
#
_cell.length_a   1.000
_cell.length_b   1.000
_cell.length_c   1.000
_cell.angle_alpha   90.00
_cell.angle_beta   90.00
_cell.angle_gamma   90.00
#
_symmetry.space_group_name_H-M   'P 1'
#
loop_
_entity.id
_entity.type
_entity.pdbx_description
1 polymer ?
#
loop_
_entity_poly.entity_id
_entity_poly.type
_entity_poly.pdbx_seq_one_letter_code
_entity_poly.pdbx_strand_id
1 'polypeptide(L)'
;GPCVWGLPGLAKEMAALAFGRAAPRDVRRLARMSTELAGRGACHHPDGAVTLLGRALTVFADDVVRHLRHGPCGRSARSTVFPIPDLVSPVWR
;
A
#
# COMPACT_ATOMS: atom_id res chain seq x y z
N GLY A 1 3.35 -14.06 14.50
CA GLY A 1 2.16 -14.36 13.67
C GLY A 1 2.11 -13.48 12.43
N PRO A 2 1.19 -13.76 11.49
CA PRO A 2 1.06 -13.03 10.22
C PRO A 2 0.74 -11.54 10.41
N CYS A 3 0.04 -11.16 11.47
CA CYS A 3 -0.21 -9.75 11.79
C CYS A 3 1.08 -8.98 12.13
N VAL A 4 1.91 -9.53 13.03
CA VAL A 4 3.11 -8.83 13.56
C VAL A 4 4.29 -8.89 12.59
N TRP A 5 4.44 -10.00 11.86
CA TRP A 5 5.61 -10.20 10.98
C TRP A 5 5.25 -10.14 9.49
N GLY A 6 4.08 -10.62 9.11
CA GLY A 6 3.65 -10.66 7.71
C GLY A 6 3.30 -9.27 7.18
N LEU A 7 2.45 -8.52 7.89
CA LEU A 7 1.98 -7.22 7.41
C LEU A 7 3.09 -6.17 7.28
N PRO A 8 4.03 -6.02 8.23
CA PRO A 8 5.15 -5.10 8.04
C PRO A 8 6.02 -5.47 6.84
N GLY A 9 6.21 -6.77 6.58
CA GLY A 9 6.88 -7.25 5.37
C GLY A 9 6.15 -6.84 4.10
N LEU A 10 4.83 -7.04 4.06
CA LEU A 10 3.98 -6.65 2.92
C LEU A 10 4.04 -5.13 2.67
N ALA A 11 3.93 -4.34 3.74
CA ALA A 11 4.01 -2.88 3.68
C ALA A 11 5.36 -2.40 3.16
N LYS A 12 6.47 -3.04 3.56
CA LYS A 12 7.81 -2.72 3.08
C LYS A 12 7.95 -2.92 1.56
N GLU A 13 7.45 -4.03 1.04
CA GLU A 13 7.49 -4.31 -0.40
C GLU A 13 6.60 -3.33 -1.19
N MET A 14 5.42 -3.01 -0.66
CA MET A 14 4.53 -2.02 -1.30
C MET A 14 5.15 -0.61 -1.28
N ALA A 15 5.84 -0.25 -0.20
CA ALA A 15 6.60 1.00 -0.13
C ALA A 15 7.74 1.02 -1.15
N ALA A 16 8.47 -0.08 -1.32
CA ALA A 16 9.51 -0.17 -2.35
C ALA A 16 8.92 0.11 -3.75
N LEU A 17 7.74 -0.44 -4.06
CA LEU A 17 7.03 -0.13 -5.30
C LEU A 17 6.62 1.35 -5.40
N ALA A 18 5.96 1.89 -4.38
CA ALA A 18 5.47 3.27 -4.37
C ALA A 18 6.59 4.32 -4.48
N PHE A 19 7.78 3.99 -3.96
CA PHE A 19 8.98 4.82 -4.03
C PHE A 19 9.88 4.48 -5.22
N GLY A 20 9.42 3.67 -6.19
CA GLY A 20 10.16 3.36 -7.41
C GLY A 20 11.47 2.59 -7.19
N ARG A 21 11.56 1.84 -6.10
CA ARG A 21 12.70 0.99 -5.70
C ARG A 21 12.46 -0.49 -5.97
N ALA A 22 11.29 -0.86 -6.50
CA ALA A 22 10.93 -2.25 -6.81
C ALA A 22 11.25 -2.61 -8.25
N ALA A 23 11.54 -3.89 -8.48
CA ALA A 23 11.61 -4.53 -9.79
C ALA A 23 10.36 -5.37 -10.06
N PRO A 24 10.10 -5.80 -11.32
CA PRO A 24 8.93 -6.63 -11.65
C PRO A 24 8.83 -7.94 -10.85
N ARG A 25 9.96 -8.49 -10.38
CA ARG A 25 9.98 -9.67 -9.51
C ARG A 25 9.39 -9.40 -8.12
N ASP A 26 9.50 -8.17 -7.63
CA ASP A 26 9.02 -7.78 -6.30
C ASP A 26 7.49 -7.63 -6.30
N VAL A 27 6.88 -7.24 -7.44
CA VAL A 27 5.42 -7.26 -7.60
C VAL A 27 4.87 -8.70 -7.58
N ARG A 28 5.57 -9.65 -8.20
CA ARG A 28 5.22 -11.08 -8.09
C ARG A 28 5.36 -11.59 -6.66
N ARG A 29 6.40 -11.14 -5.95
CA ARG A 29 6.61 -11.46 -4.54
C ARG A 29 5.50 -10.88 -3.66
N LEU A 30 5.06 -9.64 -3.90
CA LEU A 30 3.90 -9.02 -3.24
C LEU A 30 2.63 -9.86 -3.42
N ALA A 31 2.35 -10.33 -4.64
CA ALA A 31 1.20 -11.19 -4.91
C ALA A 31 1.30 -12.52 -4.14
N ARG A 32 2.48 -13.16 -4.14
CA ARG A 32 2.73 -14.39 -3.36
C ARG A 32 2.53 -14.17 -1.86
N MET A 33 3.14 -13.14 -1.29
CA MET A 33 2.98 -12.80 0.13
C MET A 33 1.51 -12.56 0.48
N SER A 34 0.75 -11.91 -0.38
CA SER A 34 -0.68 -11.69 -0.18
C SER A 34 -1.46 -13.01 -0.03
N THR A 35 -1.14 -14.02 -0.83
CA THR A 35 -1.75 -15.36 -0.71
C THR A 35 -1.31 -16.10 0.56
N GLU A 36 -0.08 -15.88 1.04
CA GLU A 36 0.44 -16.52 2.25
C GLU A 36 -0.22 -15.97 3.53
N LEU A 37 -0.56 -14.69 3.55
CA LEU A 37 -1.15 -14.00 4.70
C LEU A 37 -2.66 -14.23 4.83
N ALA A 38 -3.36 -14.45 3.71
CA ALA A 38 -4.82 -14.61 3.69
C ALA A 38 -5.28 -15.78 4.57
N GLY A 39 -6.33 -15.55 5.36
CA GLY A 39 -6.98 -16.50 6.26
C GLY A 39 -6.19 -16.84 7.52
N ARG A 40 -5.02 -16.23 7.76
CA ARG A 40 -4.12 -16.64 8.85
C ARG A 40 -4.17 -15.76 10.10
N GLY A 41 -4.92 -14.66 10.08
CA GLY A 41 -5.03 -13.72 11.21
C GLY A 41 -6.24 -14.02 12.10
N ALA A 42 -6.06 -13.98 13.43
CA ALA A 42 -7.15 -14.21 14.39
C ALA A 42 -8.27 -13.16 14.33
N CYS A 43 -7.97 -11.94 13.86
CA CYS A 43 -8.91 -10.82 13.76
C CYS A 43 -9.28 -10.44 12.32
N HIS A 44 -8.86 -11.24 11.33
CA HIS A 44 -9.02 -10.93 9.89
C HIS A 44 -8.39 -9.61 9.39
N HIS A 45 -7.65 -8.88 10.23
CA HIS A 45 -6.96 -7.67 9.79
C HIS A 45 -6.00 -7.89 8.60
N PRO A 46 -5.20 -8.98 8.56
CA PRO A 46 -4.39 -9.27 7.38
C PRO A 46 -5.20 -9.46 6.09
N ASP A 47 -6.42 -10.01 6.19
CA ASP A 47 -7.31 -10.24 5.04
C ASP A 47 -7.77 -8.93 4.41
N GLY A 48 -8.14 -7.96 5.25
CA GLY A 48 -8.46 -6.60 4.80
C GLY A 48 -7.29 -5.94 4.10
N ALA A 49 -6.08 -6.07 4.65
CA ALA A 49 -4.87 -5.47 4.08
C ALA A 49 -4.47 -6.09 2.72
N VAL A 50 -4.51 -7.42 2.58
CA VAL A 50 -4.19 -8.09 1.30
C VAL A 50 -5.26 -7.82 0.24
N THR A 51 -6.53 -7.72 0.65
CA THR A 51 -7.61 -7.32 -0.26
C THR A 51 -7.40 -5.90 -0.77
N LEU A 52 -7.11 -4.95 0.12
CA LEU A 52 -6.81 -3.57 -0.25
C LEU A 52 -5.62 -3.50 -1.22
N LEU A 53 -4.54 -4.22 -0.93
CA LEU A 53 -3.36 -4.29 -1.80
C LEU A 53 -3.70 -4.82 -3.19
N GLY A 54 -4.42 -5.95 -3.29
CA GLY A 54 -4.81 -6.53 -4.57
C GLY A 54 -5.68 -5.59 -5.41
N ARG A 55 -6.61 -4.87 -4.76
CA ARG A 55 -7.41 -3.83 -5.41
C ARG A 55 -6.53 -2.67 -5.89
N ALA A 56 -5.61 -2.19 -5.06
CA ALA A 56 -4.70 -1.11 -5.43
C ALA A 56 -3.85 -1.49 -6.65
N LEU A 57 -3.27 -2.69 -6.70
CA LEU A 57 -2.47 -3.15 -7.84
C LEU A 57 -3.28 -3.26 -9.14
N THR A 58 -4.58 -3.54 -9.05
CA THR A 58 -5.47 -3.65 -10.21
C THR A 58 -5.96 -2.28 -10.68
N VAL A 59 -6.44 -1.46 -9.75
CA VAL A 59 -7.01 -0.13 -10.05
C VAL A 59 -5.92 0.84 -10.52
N PHE A 60 -4.72 0.76 -9.94
CA PHE A 60 -3.59 1.64 -10.26
C PHE A 60 -2.51 0.95 -11.11
N ALA A 61 -2.90 0.02 -11.99
CA ALA A 61 -1.96 -0.77 -12.78
C ALA A 61 -1.00 0.11 -13.62
N ASP A 62 -1.48 1.22 -14.18
CA ASP A 62 -0.66 2.17 -14.94
C ASP A 62 0.40 2.85 -14.07
N ASP A 63 0.04 3.22 -12.83
CA ASP A 63 0.99 3.77 -11.87
C ASP A 63 2.03 2.75 -11.44
N VAL A 64 1.64 1.48 -11.28
CA VAL A 64 2.59 0.38 -11.02
C VAL A 64 3.60 0.27 -12.15
N VAL A 65 3.15 0.26 -13.41
CA VAL A 65 4.05 0.21 -14.58
C VAL A 65 4.97 1.43 -14.61
N ARG A 66 4.44 2.62 -14.35
CA ARG A 66 5.21 3.86 -14.30
C ARG A 66 6.26 3.84 -13.21
N HIS A 67 5.92 3.37 -12.01
CA HIS A 67 6.87 3.26 -10.91
C HIS A 67 7.99 2.26 -11.18
N LEU A 68 7.68 1.15 -11.87
CA LEU A 68 8.69 0.16 -12.26
C LEU A 68 9.63 0.65 -13.36
N ARG A 69 9.15 1.50 -14.28
CA ARG A 69 9.93 1.96 -15.44
C ARG A 69 10.68 3.26 -15.19
N HIS A 70 10.07 4.17 -14.46
CA HIS A 70 10.51 5.57 -14.36
C HIS A 70 10.81 6.01 -12.92
N GLY A 71 10.65 5.12 -11.94
CA GLY A 71 10.83 5.45 -10.54
C GLY A 71 9.60 6.15 -9.92
N PRO A 72 9.73 6.75 -8.72
CA PRO A 72 8.58 7.24 -7.95
C PRO A 72 7.82 8.35 -8.69
N CYS A 73 6.52 8.44 -8.44
CA CYS A 73 5.74 9.58 -8.93
C CYS A 73 6.05 10.87 -8.14
N GLY A 74 5.78 12.02 -8.77
CA GLY A 74 5.90 13.32 -8.09
C GLY A 74 4.99 13.47 -6.86
N ARG A 75 3.96 12.61 -6.71
CA ARG A 75 3.12 12.52 -5.50
C ARG A 75 3.82 11.80 -4.35
N SER A 76 4.71 10.84 -4.63
CA SER A 76 5.47 10.09 -3.62
C SER A 76 6.43 10.98 -2.83
N ALA A 77 6.87 12.10 -3.42
CA ALA A 77 7.77 13.07 -2.79
C ALA A 77 7.03 14.21 -2.05
N ARG A 78 5.69 14.26 -2.12
CA ARG A 78 4.90 15.29 -1.43
C ARG A 78 4.61 14.86 0.01
N SER A 79 4.41 15.85 0.89
CA SER A 79 3.91 15.61 2.24
C SER A 79 2.64 14.75 2.19
N THR A 80 2.61 13.70 3.00
CA THR A 80 1.43 12.85 3.20
C THR A 80 0.48 13.42 4.24
N VAL A 81 0.83 14.56 4.86
CA VAL A 81 -0.03 15.26 5.80
C VAL A 81 -1.16 15.89 5.01
N PHE A 82 -2.38 15.41 5.25
CA PHE A 82 -3.58 16.11 4.81
C PHE A 82 -3.68 17.40 5.63
N PRO A 83 -3.64 18.59 4.99
CA PRO A 83 -3.76 19.83 5.72
C PRO A 83 -5.13 19.84 6.40
N ILE A 84 -5.14 19.93 7.73
CA ILE A 84 -6.36 20.18 8.47
C ILE A 84 -6.67 21.66 8.27
N PRO A 85 -7.82 22.02 7.66
CA PRO A 85 -8.23 23.42 7.60
C PRO A 85 -8.28 23.97 9.01
N ASP A 86 -7.92 25.24 9.20
CA ASP A 86 -8.15 25.90 10.49
C ASP A 86 -9.61 25.67 10.87
N LEU A 87 -9.83 25.13 12.07
CA LEU A 87 -11.16 24.92 12.63
C LEU A 87 -11.75 26.30 12.96
N VAL A 88 -12.18 27.05 11.94
CA VAL A 88 -13.19 28.08 12.12
C VAL A 88 -14.42 27.33 12.61
N SER A 89 -14.78 27.60 13.88
CA SER A 89 -15.84 26.92 14.61
C SER A 89 -17.03 26.60 13.71
N PRO A 90 -17.47 25.33 13.64
CA PRO A 90 -18.57 25.01 12.77
C PRO A 90 -19.90 25.58 13.28
N VAL A 91 -20.65 26.18 12.35
CA VAL A 91 -22.04 26.61 12.53
C VAL A 91 -23.03 25.45 12.38
N TRP A 92 -22.59 24.19 12.54
CA TRP A 92 -23.47 23.02 12.39
C TRP A 92 -24.57 23.10 13.46
N ARG A 93 -25.78 23.50 13.04
CA ARG A 93 -27.06 23.34 13.73
C ARG A 93 -27.82 22.18 13.11
#